data_AF-A0A2V9XUM2-F1
#
_entry.id   AF-A0A2V9XUM2-F1
#
_cell.length_a   1.000
_cell.length_b   1.000
_cell.length_c   1.000
_cell.angle_alpha   90.00
_cell.angle_beta   90.00
_cell.angle_gamma   90.00
#
_symmetry.space_group_name_H-M   'P 1'
#
loop_
_entity.id
_entity.type
_entity.pdbx_description
1 polymer ?
#
loop_
_entity_poly.entity_id
_entity_poly.type
_entity_poly.pdbx_seq_one_letter_code
_entity_poly.pdbx_strand_id
1 'polypeptide(L)'
;MKKLAIANLLTLLLLFSGAAWAQGKPKAERITNGPVVTETTRDSAEVSWSSDSPGSSIVKYGTSPNALNETAEKPWGGKREPNGDYNHTVWVKNLKPNTTYFYKVETGQGLGTGTEAESHTGQFHTK
;
A
#
# COMPACT_ATOMS: atom_id res chain seq x y z
N MET A 1 65.97 -5.65 39.24
CA MET A 1 65.06 -4.62 39.80
C MET A 1 64.51 -3.79 38.65
N LYS A 2 63.36 -4.16 38.08
CA LYS A 2 62.76 -3.48 36.92
C LYS A 2 61.71 -2.49 37.44
N LYS A 3 61.87 -1.21 37.10
CA LYS A 3 60.94 -0.12 37.44
C LYS A 3 59.62 -0.34 36.68
N LEU A 4 58.49 -0.41 37.38
CA LEU A 4 57.16 -0.30 36.76
C LEU A 4 56.91 1.17 36.39
N ALA A 5 56.72 1.44 35.11
CA ALA A 5 56.17 2.70 34.65
C ALA A 5 54.64 2.59 34.62
N ILE A 6 53.98 3.47 35.35
CA ILE A 6 52.55 3.74 35.25
C ILE A 6 52.33 4.49 33.93
N ALA A 7 51.50 3.94 33.04
CA ALA A 7 51.03 4.65 31.86
C ALA A 7 49.49 4.61 31.84
N ASN A 8 48.89 5.71 32.31
CA ASN A 8 47.53 6.09 31.95
C ASN A 8 47.52 6.40 30.45
N LEU A 9 46.71 5.69 29.65
CA LEU A 9 46.49 6.10 28.26
C LEU A 9 45.04 5.89 27.81
N LEU A 10 44.34 7.03 27.82
CA LEU A 10 43.26 7.50 26.95
C LEU A 10 42.08 6.57 26.64
N THR A 11 40.92 7.01 27.16
CA THR A 11 39.57 6.78 26.62
C THR A 11 39.54 6.97 25.10
N LEU A 12 39.24 5.89 24.36
CA LEU A 12 38.95 5.96 22.94
C LEU A 12 37.52 6.48 22.76
N LEU A 13 37.40 7.76 22.39
CA LEU A 13 36.13 8.38 21.99
C LEU A 13 35.69 7.76 20.65
N LEU A 14 34.70 6.85 20.68
CA LEU A 14 34.03 6.37 19.46
C LEU A 14 33.30 7.56 18.82
N LEU A 15 33.92 8.18 17.82
CA LEU A 15 33.24 9.08 16.91
C LEU A 15 32.26 8.27 16.08
N PHE A 16 31.03 8.11 16.58
CA PHE A 16 29.88 7.83 15.72
C PHE A 16 29.67 9.07 14.86
N SER A 17 30.39 9.16 13.75
CA SER A 17 30.04 10.10 12.69
C SER A 17 28.65 9.69 12.19
N GLY A 18 27.63 10.43 12.65
CA GLY A 18 26.26 10.29 12.23
C GLY A 18 26.15 10.57 10.73
N ALA A 19 26.38 9.54 9.92
CA ALA A 19 25.73 9.47 8.62
C ALA A 19 24.25 9.24 8.91
N ALA A 20 23.51 10.34 9.10
CA ALA A 20 22.08 10.32 8.91
C ALA A 20 21.88 9.85 7.47
N TRP A 21 21.51 8.59 7.29
CA TRP A 21 21.02 8.11 6.00
C TRP A 21 19.89 9.05 5.62
N ALA A 22 20.13 9.90 4.62
CA ALA A 22 19.09 10.72 4.06
C ALA A 22 18.11 9.76 3.37
N GLN A 23 17.15 9.24 4.13
CA GLN A 23 15.97 8.61 3.58
C GLN A 23 15.26 9.74 2.84
N GLY A 24 15.43 9.79 1.51
CA GLY A 24 14.70 10.72 0.67
C GLY A 24 13.21 10.61 0.99
N LYS A 25 12.48 11.73 0.95
CA LYS A 25 11.02 11.68 1.15
C LYS A 25 10.46 10.60 0.23
N PRO A 26 9.68 9.65 0.76
CA PRO A 26 9.19 8.55 -0.06
C PRO A 26 8.32 9.15 -1.17
N LYS A 27 8.47 8.62 -2.40
CA LYS A 27 7.68 9.07 -3.56
C LYS A 27 6.20 8.85 -3.23
N ALA A 28 5.38 9.87 -3.43
CA ALA A 28 3.93 9.72 -3.32
C ALA A 28 3.45 8.69 -4.36
N GLU A 29 2.66 7.71 -3.92
CA GLU A 29 2.08 6.71 -4.80
C GLU A 29 1.00 7.32 -5.67
N ARG A 30 0.78 6.74 -6.84
CA ARG A 30 -0.26 7.19 -7.75
C ARG A 30 -0.91 6.02 -8.46
N ILE A 31 -2.24 6.04 -8.49
CA ILE A 31 -3.05 5.20 -9.36
C ILE A 31 -2.92 5.77 -10.78
N THR A 32 -2.36 4.99 -11.71
CA THR A 32 -2.12 5.38 -13.10
C THR A 32 -3.29 5.04 -14.02
N ASN A 33 -4.08 4.04 -13.67
CA ASN A 33 -5.25 3.63 -14.45
C ASN A 33 -6.33 2.97 -13.57
N GLY A 34 -7.59 3.16 -13.93
CA GLY A 34 -8.74 2.66 -13.18
C GLY A 34 -9.04 3.46 -11.90
N PRO A 35 -9.69 2.86 -10.90
CA PRO A 35 -10.09 1.45 -10.82
C PRO A 35 -11.29 1.10 -11.73
N VAL A 36 -11.38 -0.16 -12.12
CA VAL A 36 -12.50 -0.72 -12.91
C VAL A 36 -12.97 -2.04 -12.30
N VAL A 37 -14.26 -2.33 -12.43
CA VAL A 37 -14.80 -3.66 -12.09
C VAL A 37 -14.72 -4.54 -13.34
N THR A 38 -13.92 -5.60 -13.28
CA THR A 38 -13.65 -6.50 -14.42
C THR A 38 -14.63 -7.65 -14.48
N GLU A 39 -15.16 -8.09 -13.34
CA GLU A 39 -16.14 -9.16 -13.26
C GLU A 39 -17.12 -8.95 -12.10
N THR A 40 -18.37 -9.40 -12.28
CA THR A 40 -19.39 -9.48 -11.23
C THR A 40 -20.11 -10.84 -11.29
N THR A 41 -20.31 -11.45 -10.12
CA THR A 41 -21.16 -12.63 -9.91
C THR A 41 -22.37 -12.24 -9.05
N ARG A 42 -23.12 -13.24 -8.57
CA ARG A 42 -24.22 -13.02 -7.61
C ARG A 42 -23.71 -12.60 -6.23
N ASP A 43 -22.48 -12.95 -5.89
CA ASP A 43 -21.94 -12.85 -4.54
C ASP A 43 -20.50 -12.31 -4.49
N SER A 44 -19.97 -11.85 -5.62
CA SER A 44 -18.61 -11.33 -5.70
C SER A 44 -18.43 -10.34 -6.85
N ALA A 45 -17.37 -9.54 -6.75
CA ALA A 45 -16.89 -8.67 -7.82
C ALA A 45 -15.36 -8.61 -7.82
N GLU A 46 -14.77 -8.52 -9.00
CA GLU A 46 -13.34 -8.31 -9.18
C GLU A 46 -13.07 -6.84 -9.53
N VAL A 47 -12.21 -6.19 -8.75
CA VAL A 47 -11.81 -4.80 -8.94
C VAL A 47 -10.33 -4.75 -9.29
N SER A 48 -9.99 -4.04 -10.36
CA SER A 48 -8.62 -3.89 -10.85
C SER A 48 -8.23 -2.44 -11.12
N TRP A 49 -6.95 -2.14 -10.88
CA TRP A 49 -6.34 -0.83 -11.14
C TRP A 49 -4.83 -0.99 -11.33
N SER A 50 -4.18 0.05 -11.85
CA SER A 50 -2.73 0.11 -11.97
C SER A 50 -2.16 1.28 -11.16
N SER A 51 -0.94 1.11 -10.64
CA SER A 51 -0.18 2.15 -9.96
C SER A 51 1.25 2.23 -10.50
N ASP A 52 1.96 3.29 -10.14
CA ASP A 52 3.35 3.51 -10.54
C ASP A 52 4.40 2.95 -9.56
N SER A 53 3.97 2.13 -8.60
CA SER A 53 4.81 1.46 -7.58
C SER A 53 4.13 0.22 -7.01
N PRO A 54 4.87 -0.78 -6.49
CA PRO A 54 4.24 -1.88 -5.77
C PRO A 54 3.67 -1.37 -4.44
N GLY A 55 2.48 -1.79 -4.05
CA GLY A 55 1.77 -1.22 -2.89
C GLY A 55 0.74 -2.15 -2.28
N SER A 56 0.08 -1.67 -1.22
CA SER A 56 -1.12 -2.32 -0.70
C SER A 56 -2.21 -2.45 -1.78
N SER A 57 -3.03 -3.49 -1.69
CA SER A 57 -4.14 -3.72 -2.61
C SER A 57 -5.43 -3.78 -1.81
N ILE A 58 -6.03 -2.62 -1.51
CA ILE A 58 -7.17 -2.51 -0.61
C ILE A 58 -8.38 -1.97 -1.39
N VAL A 59 -9.54 -2.57 -1.17
CA VAL A 59 -10.85 -2.10 -1.65
C VAL A 59 -11.72 -1.82 -0.42
N LYS A 60 -12.08 -0.55 -0.23
CA LYS A 60 -13.12 -0.14 0.72
C LYS A 60 -14.46 -0.17 0.01
N TYR A 61 -15.48 -0.79 0.61
CA TYR A 61 -16.78 -0.92 -0.04
C TYR A 61 -17.96 -0.89 0.94
N GLY A 62 -19.15 -0.68 0.41
CA GLY A 62 -20.40 -0.67 1.16
C GLY A 62 -21.62 -0.46 0.27
N THR A 63 -22.81 -0.53 0.83
CA THR A 63 -24.09 -0.32 0.10
C THR A 63 -24.55 1.14 0.08
N SER A 64 -23.77 2.04 0.69
CA SER A 64 -23.99 3.48 0.69
C SER A 64 -22.71 4.20 0.23
N PRO A 65 -22.81 5.20 -0.66
CA PRO A 65 -21.63 5.92 -1.16
C PRO A 65 -20.90 6.70 -0.07
N ASN A 66 -21.57 7.00 1.05
CA ASN A 66 -21.02 7.74 2.17
C ASN A 66 -20.55 6.85 3.33
N ALA A 67 -20.65 5.52 3.19
CA ALA A 67 -20.31 4.56 4.24
C ALA A 67 -19.67 3.29 3.65
N LEU A 68 -18.38 3.39 3.33
CA LEU A 68 -17.57 2.28 2.81
C LEU A 68 -16.90 1.51 3.96
N ASN A 69 -17.71 0.90 4.82
CA ASN A 69 -17.28 0.34 6.10
C ASN A 69 -16.65 -1.06 5.99
N GLU A 70 -16.76 -1.71 4.83
CA GLU A 70 -16.21 -3.05 4.60
C GLU A 70 -14.89 -2.95 3.85
N THR A 71 -14.01 -3.94 4.04
CA THR A 71 -12.67 -3.97 3.42
C THR A 71 -12.41 -5.34 2.82
N ALA A 72 -11.91 -5.35 1.59
CA ALA A 72 -11.33 -6.51 0.94
C ALA A 72 -9.90 -6.16 0.53
N GLU A 73 -8.97 -7.11 0.65
CA GLU A 73 -7.57 -6.83 0.38
C GLU A 73 -6.84 -8.04 -0.20
N LYS A 74 -5.67 -7.76 -0.80
CA LYS A 74 -4.66 -8.76 -1.15
C LYS A 74 -3.32 -8.40 -0.54
N PRO A 75 -2.40 -9.38 -0.43
CA PRO A 75 -1.03 -9.11 0.00
C PRO A 75 -0.37 -7.97 -0.76
N TRP A 76 0.52 -7.27 -0.08
CA TRP A 76 1.30 -6.16 -0.63
C TRP A 76 2.05 -6.57 -1.91
N GLY A 77 2.12 -5.65 -2.86
CA GLY A 77 2.83 -5.81 -4.12
C GLY A 77 2.01 -5.29 -5.28
N GLY A 78 1.55 -6.19 -6.13
CA GLY A 78 1.03 -5.85 -7.45
C GLY A 78 1.87 -6.52 -8.52
N LYS A 79 1.24 -6.96 -9.60
CA LYS A 79 1.92 -7.64 -10.69
C LYS A 79 2.63 -6.58 -11.53
N ARG A 80 3.96 -6.61 -11.57
CA ARG A 80 4.74 -5.72 -12.44
C ARG A 80 4.44 -6.02 -13.90
N GLU A 81 4.08 -4.97 -14.65
CA GLU A 81 3.78 -5.04 -16.08
C GLU A 81 4.97 -4.54 -16.94
N PRO A 82 5.04 -4.91 -18.23
CA PRO A 82 6.14 -4.49 -19.11
C PRO A 82 6.28 -2.98 -19.29
N ASN A 83 5.19 -2.21 -19.14
CA ASN A 83 5.18 -0.74 -19.21
C ASN A 83 5.77 -0.07 -17.95
N GLY A 84 6.08 -0.85 -16.90
CA GLY A 84 6.65 -0.37 -15.64
C GLY A 84 5.62 -0.16 -14.52
N ASP A 85 4.32 -0.22 -14.82
CA ASP A 85 3.26 -0.11 -13.82
C ASP A 85 3.10 -1.41 -13.03
N TYR A 86 2.38 -1.33 -11.92
CA TYR A 86 1.99 -2.45 -11.08
C TYR A 86 0.48 -2.62 -11.17
N ASN A 87 0.04 -3.82 -11.57
CA ASN A 87 -1.37 -4.13 -11.69
C ASN A 87 -1.89 -4.81 -10.42
N HIS A 88 -3.03 -4.35 -9.95
CA HIS A 88 -3.68 -4.81 -8.73
C HIS A 88 -5.04 -5.42 -9.09
N THR A 89 -5.41 -6.47 -8.37
CA THR A 89 -6.68 -7.17 -8.57
C THR A 89 -7.17 -7.70 -7.24
N VAL A 90 -8.34 -7.27 -6.80
CA VAL A 90 -8.95 -7.71 -5.53
C VAL A 90 -10.34 -8.25 -5.80
N TRP A 91 -10.61 -9.44 -5.26
CA TRP A 91 -11.95 -10.03 -5.25
C TRP A 91 -12.69 -9.60 -3.98
N VAL A 92 -13.78 -8.88 -4.13
CA VAL A 92 -14.75 -8.60 -3.07
C VAL A 92 -15.73 -9.76 -3.06
N LYS A 93 -15.88 -10.45 -1.93
CA LYS A 93 -16.65 -11.71 -1.81
C LYS A 93 -17.76 -11.58 -0.77
N ASN A 94 -18.63 -12.58 -0.68
CA ASN A 94 -19.74 -12.68 0.27
C ASN A 94 -20.74 -11.52 0.13
N LEU A 95 -20.89 -11.01 -1.09
CA LEU A 95 -21.82 -9.93 -1.41
C LEU A 95 -23.26 -10.45 -1.48
N LYS A 96 -24.22 -9.56 -1.23
CA LYS A 96 -25.62 -9.87 -1.46
C LYS A 96 -25.93 -9.83 -2.97
N PRO A 97 -26.70 -10.79 -3.51
CA PRO A 97 -27.19 -10.73 -4.90
C PRO A 97 -28.06 -9.50 -5.17
N ASN A 98 -28.14 -9.11 -6.45
CA ASN A 98 -28.97 -7.99 -6.92
C ASN A 98 -28.87 -6.73 -6.03
N THR A 99 -27.65 -6.37 -5.65
CA THR A 99 -27.35 -5.28 -4.71
C THR A 99 -26.32 -4.34 -5.32
N THR A 100 -26.58 -3.04 -5.23
CA THR A 100 -25.60 -2.01 -5.62
C THR A 100 -24.62 -1.79 -4.49
N TYR A 101 -23.33 -1.84 -4.83
CA TYR A 101 -22.22 -1.52 -3.94
C TYR A 101 -21.44 -0.34 -4.50
N PHE A 102 -20.93 0.47 -3.59
CA PHE A 102 -20.00 1.56 -3.85
C PHE A 102 -18.62 1.14 -3.33
N TYR A 103 -17.56 1.63 -3.97
CA TYR A 103 -16.21 1.27 -3.58
C TYR A 103 -15.20 2.38 -3.87
N LYS A 104 -14.08 2.30 -3.17
CA LYS A 104 -12.83 3.00 -3.50
C LYS A 104 -11.68 2.02 -3.38
N VAL A 105 -10.59 2.28 -4.10
CA VAL A 105 -9.35 1.52 -3.93
C VAL A 105 -8.31 2.39 -3.23
N GLU A 106 -7.51 1.77 -2.38
CA GLU A 106 -6.40 2.37 -1.67
C GLU A 106 -5.14 1.57 -1.97
N THR A 107 -4.05 2.27 -2.27
CA THR A 107 -2.74 1.67 -2.48
C THR A 107 -1.66 2.55 -1.85
N GLY A 108 -0.64 1.94 -1.25
CA GLY A 108 0.38 2.65 -0.47
C GLY A 108 1.63 1.79 -0.21
N GLN A 109 2.78 2.44 -0.01
CA GLN A 109 4.04 1.77 0.31
C GLN A 109 4.08 1.18 1.73
N GLY A 110 3.09 1.49 2.56
CA GLY A 110 2.96 1.00 3.93
C GLY A 110 2.34 2.05 4.85
N LEU A 111 1.68 1.58 5.91
CA LEU A 111 1.05 2.43 6.93
C LEU A 111 2.06 3.43 7.50
N GLY A 112 1.67 4.70 7.57
CA GLY A 112 2.47 5.77 8.18
C GLY A 112 3.59 6.33 7.31
N THR A 113 3.72 5.88 6.05
CA THR A 113 4.67 6.46 5.09
C THR A 113 4.15 7.77 4.46
N GLY A 114 2.84 8.02 4.54
CA GLY A 114 2.19 9.16 3.90
C GLY A 114 2.21 9.10 2.37
N THR A 115 2.42 7.90 1.81
CA THR A 115 2.52 7.69 0.36
C THR A 115 1.23 7.18 -0.27
N GLU A 116 0.14 7.08 0.48
CA GLU A 116 -1.10 6.43 0.03
C GLU A 116 -1.80 7.21 -1.10
N ALA A 117 -2.35 6.48 -2.05
CA ALA A 117 -3.24 6.96 -3.09
C ALA A 117 -4.62 6.32 -2.93
N GLU A 118 -5.67 7.13 -3.06
CA GLU A 118 -7.07 6.71 -3.04
C GLU A 118 -7.74 7.07 -4.39
N SER A 119 -8.62 6.22 -4.89
CA SER A 119 -9.45 6.54 -6.06
C SER A 119 -10.67 7.40 -5.71
N HIS A 120 -11.30 7.96 -6.75
CA HIS A 120 -12.70 8.37 -6.64
C HIS A 120 -13.62 7.17 -6.33
N THR A 121 -14.82 7.46 -5.82
CA THR A 121 -15.84 6.44 -5.57
C THR A 121 -16.36 5.88 -6.89
N GLY A 122 -16.24 4.56 -7.07
CA GLY A 122 -16.92 3.79 -8.10
C GLY A 122 -18.14 3.06 -7.56
N GLN A 123 -18.89 2.40 -8.45
CA GLN A 123 -20.01 1.54 -8.07
C GLN A 123 -20.11 0.32 -8.98
N PHE A 124 -20.72 -0.75 -8.49
CA PHE A 124 -21.10 -1.92 -9.28
C PHE A 124 -22.38 -2.55 -8.73
N HIS A 125 -22.97 -3.46 -9.50
CA HIS A 125 -24.18 -4.20 -9.11
C HIS A 125 -23.92 -5.70 -9.26
N THR A 126 -24.28 -6.46 -8.23
CA THR A 126 -24.22 -7.93 -8.26
C THR A 126 -25.37 -8.53 -9.06
N LYS A 127 -25.16 -9.72 -9.62
CA LYS A 127 -26.15 -10.44 -10.44
C LYS A 127 -27.22 -11.16 -9.60
#